data_AF-A0A9P0QJY0-F1
#
_entry.id   AF-A0A9P0QJY0-F1
#
_cell.length_a   1.000
_cell.length_b   1.000
_cell.length_c   1.000
_cell.angle_alpha   90.00
_cell.angle_beta   90.00
_cell.angle_gamma   90.00
#
_symmetry.space_group_name_H-M   'P 1'
#
loop_
_entity.id
_entity.type
_entity.pdbx_description
1 polymer ?
#
loop_
_entity_poly.entity_id
_entity_poly.type
_entity_poly.pdbx_seq_one_letter_code
_entity_poly.pdbx_strand_id
1 'polypeptide(L)'
;MAPSFYEKEQSRIRELIKRPLLELTLQHLPHLQSSKSSRQDVWEIIATKLNTYAYEQSLNPSEKVDEIPILSGIFVEEIYETLMDKFTKKLPYHHYNGGITVKAPPQRDWYSERTDRLLCELCLTSGYDIELMAKMGKEKLENDLRSATVDTEPSHEEESGGAGGGATSPSTSNALQREKEKQLEKKIALLEQKLEEKNSQLEKLTNENKRLLELNHDMLEMNR
;
A
#
# COMPACT_ATOMS: atom_id res chain seq x y z
N MET A 1 19.57 -35.26 8.89
CA MET A 1 18.25 -35.92 8.80
C MET A 1 17.83 -35.90 7.35
N ALA A 2 17.36 -37.03 6.79
CA ALA A 2 16.90 -37.06 5.41
C ALA A 2 15.58 -36.29 5.28
N PRO A 3 15.39 -35.45 4.24
CA PRO A 3 14.15 -34.71 4.07
C PRO A 3 12.99 -35.66 3.84
N SER A 4 11.84 -35.35 4.45
CA SER A 4 10.64 -36.17 4.33
C SER A 4 10.14 -36.20 2.88
N PHE A 5 9.38 -37.24 2.51
CA PHE A 5 8.76 -37.32 1.18
C PHE A 5 7.93 -36.07 0.87
N TYR A 6 7.23 -35.54 1.88
CA TYR A 6 6.44 -34.32 1.78
C TYR A 6 7.30 -33.08 1.46
N GLU A 7 8.43 -32.90 2.12
CA GLU A 7 9.35 -31.77 1.84
C GLU A 7 9.95 -31.85 0.44
N LYS A 8 10.24 -33.08 -0.03
CA LYS A 8 10.72 -33.30 -1.41
C LYS A 8 9.65 -32.92 -2.43
N GLU A 9 8.40 -33.33 -2.20
CA GLU A 9 7.29 -33.01 -3.10
C GLU A 9 6.97 -31.51 -3.11
N GLN A 10 6.95 -30.86 -1.95
CA GLN A 10 6.82 -29.40 -1.87
C GLN A 10 7.94 -28.66 -2.60
N SER A 11 9.18 -29.15 -2.50
CA SER A 11 10.32 -28.55 -3.20
C SER A 11 10.19 -28.72 -4.71
N ARG A 12 9.72 -29.90 -5.17
CA ARG A 12 9.43 -30.16 -6.59
C ARG A 12 8.37 -29.20 -7.13
N ILE A 13 7.26 -29.04 -6.41
CA ILE A 13 6.17 -28.12 -6.78
C ILE A 13 6.71 -26.70 -6.86
N ARG A 14 7.47 -26.25 -5.84
CA ARG A 14 8.06 -24.89 -5.81
C ARG A 14 8.96 -24.62 -7.01
N GLU A 15 9.83 -25.55 -7.39
CA GLU A 15 10.70 -25.42 -8.57
C GLU A 15 9.88 -25.34 -9.87
N LEU A 16 8.83 -26.16 -10.00
CA LEU A 16 7.99 -26.22 -11.20
C LEU A 16 7.18 -24.92 -11.39
N ILE A 17 6.62 -24.39 -10.30
CA ILE A 17 5.78 -23.18 -10.37
C ILE A 17 6.56 -21.87 -10.27
N LYS A 18 7.84 -21.91 -9.87
CA LYS A 18 8.69 -20.71 -9.63
C LYS A 18 8.63 -19.73 -10.81
N ARG A 19 8.86 -20.22 -12.02
CA ARG A 19 8.90 -19.37 -13.22
C ARG A 19 7.51 -18.83 -13.63
N PRO A 20 6.48 -19.66 -13.84
CA PRO A 20 5.16 -19.16 -14.22
C PRO A 20 4.57 -18.24 -13.14
N LEU A 21 4.87 -18.50 -11.86
CA LEU A 21 4.50 -17.60 -10.76
C LEU A 21 5.09 -16.21 -10.99
N LEU A 22 6.41 -16.09 -11.18
CA LEU A 22 7.06 -14.78 -11.36
C LEU A 22 6.55 -14.04 -12.61
N GLU A 23 6.29 -14.76 -13.70
CA GLU A 23 5.73 -14.16 -14.92
C GLU A 23 4.30 -13.63 -14.70
N LEU A 24 3.44 -14.40 -14.04
CA LEU A 24 2.08 -13.97 -13.67
C LEU A 24 2.09 -12.82 -12.66
N THR A 25 3.01 -12.86 -11.70
CA THR A 25 3.17 -11.78 -10.71
C THR A 25 3.60 -10.48 -11.40
N LEU A 26 4.47 -10.56 -12.41
CA LEU A 26 4.89 -9.38 -13.18
C LEU A 26 3.76 -8.84 -14.07
N GLN A 27 2.86 -9.71 -14.54
CA GLN A 27 1.70 -9.31 -15.33
C GLN A 27 0.61 -8.64 -14.48
N HIS A 28 0.35 -9.19 -13.28
CA HIS A 28 -0.77 -8.78 -12.44
C HIS A 28 -0.40 -7.79 -11.33
N LEU A 29 0.88 -7.69 -11.00
CA LEU A 29 1.47 -6.73 -10.05
C LEU A 29 0.63 -6.58 -8.77
N PRO A 30 0.47 -7.67 -7.97
CA PRO A 30 -0.34 -7.66 -6.76
C PRO A 30 0.15 -6.65 -5.72
N HIS A 31 1.45 -6.35 -5.70
CA HIS A 31 2.03 -5.37 -4.77
C HIS A 31 1.56 -3.94 -5.01
N LEU A 32 1.18 -3.58 -6.26
CA LEU A 32 0.70 -2.24 -6.60
C LEU A 32 -0.77 -1.99 -6.20
N GLN A 33 -1.45 -2.99 -5.62
CA GLN A 33 -2.86 -2.86 -5.27
C GLN A 33 -3.03 -1.96 -4.03
N SER A 34 -3.95 -0.99 -4.13
CA SER A 34 -4.17 0.02 -3.09
C SER A 34 -4.81 -0.53 -1.80
N SER A 35 -5.53 -1.65 -1.90
CA SER A 35 -6.25 -2.26 -0.78
C SER A 35 -5.78 -3.70 -0.52
N LYS A 36 -5.84 -4.13 0.74
CA LYS A 36 -5.52 -5.53 1.12
C LYS A 36 -6.44 -6.55 0.47
N SER A 37 -7.74 -6.23 0.35
CA SER A 37 -8.72 -7.10 -0.32
C SER A 37 -8.37 -7.30 -1.78
N SER A 38 -8.12 -6.20 -2.51
CA SER A 38 -7.76 -6.25 -3.92
C SER A 38 -6.44 -7.00 -4.16
N ARG A 39 -5.47 -6.86 -3.24
CA ARG A 39 -4.23 -7.64 -3.28
C ARG A 39 -4.50 -9.15 -3.18
N GLN A 40 -5.35 -9.54 -2.23
CA GLN A 40 -5.69 -10.95 -2.01
C GLN A 40 -6.47 -11.52 -3.19
N ASP A 41 -7.41 -10.77 -3.77
CA ASP A 41 -8.15 -11.16 -4.97
C ASP A 41 -7.19 -11.41 -6.15
N VAL A 42 -6.19 -10.54 -6.33
CA VAL A 42 -5.18 -10.71 -7.38
C VAL A 42 -4.31 -11.95 -7.15
N TRP A 43 -3.94 -12.25 -5.90
CA TRP A 43 -3.23 -13.49 -5.57
C TRP A 43 -4.05 -14.74 -5.86
N GLU A 44 -5.36 -14.72 -5.59
CA GLU A 44 -6.26 -15.82 -5.94
C GLU A 44 -6.40 -15.99 -7.46
N ILE A 45 -6.42 -14.89 -8.22
CA ILE A 45 -6.38 -14.94 -9.69
C ILE A 45 -5.08 -15.59 -10.18
N ILE A 46 -3.93 -15.20 -9.61
CA ILE A 46 -2.62 -15.79 -9.95
C ILE A 46 -2.61 -17.29 -9.63
N ALA A 47 -3.10 -17.69 -8.45
CA ALA A 47 -3.19 -19.09 -8.06
C ALA A 47 -4.10 -19.89 -8.99
N THR A 48 -5.25 -19.33 -9.37
CA THR A 48 -6.17 -19.94 -10.35
C THR A 48 -5.48 -20.16 -11.69
N LYS A 49 -4.76 -19.14 -12.20
CA LYS A 49 -4.01 -19.25 -13.46
C LYS A 49 -2.88 -20.27 -13.40
N LEU A 50 -2.19 -20.38 -12.26
CA LEU A 50 -1.18 -21.41 -12.04
C LEU A 50 -1.78 -22.82 -12.05
N ASN A 51 -2.94 -23.00 -11.41
CA ASN A 51 -3.66 -24.26 -11.44
C ASN A 51 -4.09 -24.63 -12.87
N THR A 52 -4.57 -23.66 -13.67
CA THR A 52 -4.87 -23.86 -15.10
C THR A 52 -3.62 -24.25 -15.89
N TYR A 53 -2.50 -23.56 -15.68
CA TYR A 53 -1.23 -23.86 -16.36
C TYR A 53 -0.71 -25.28 -16.01
N ALA A 54 -0.79 -25.67 -14.74
CA ALA A 54 -0.41 -27.01 -14.30
C ALA A 54 -1.32 -28.08 -14.93
N TYR A 55 -2.62 -27.81 -15.02
CA TYR A 55 -3.58 -28.68 -15.68
C TYR A 55 -3.26 -28.83 -17.19
N GLU A 56 -2.99 -27.72 -17.89
CA GLU A 56 -2.60 -27.72 -19.30
C GLU A 56 -1.29 -28.48 -19.55
N GLN A 57 -0.29 -28.33 -18.67
CA GLN A 57 0.94 -29.11 -18.76
C GLN A 57 0.70 -30.62 -18.56
N SER A 58 -0.19 -31.00 -17.66
CA SER A 58 -0.53 -32.40 -17.37
C SER A 58 -1.34 -33.10 -18.47
N LEU A 59 -1.96 -32.34 -19.38
CA LEU A 59 -2.63 -32.87 -20.58
C LEU A 59 -1.62 -33.33 -21.66
N ASN A 60 -0.32 -33.05 -21.49
CA ASN A 60 0.72 -33.66 -22.32
C ASN A 60 0.88 -35.14 -21.94
N PRO A 61 0.84 -36.08 -22.90
CA PRO A 61 0.53 -37.49 -22.65
C PRO A 61 1.65 -38.33 -21.98
N SER A 62 2.64 -37.71 -21.33
CA SER A 62 3.86 -38.39 -20.88
C SER A 62 4.01 -38.55 -19.36
N GLU A 63 3.25 -37.87 -18.52
CA GLU A 63 3.41 -37.99 -17.06
C GLU A 63 2.08 -38.25 -16.37
N LYS A 64 2.13 -39.20 -15.42
CA LYS A 64 0.97 -39.66 -14.64
C LYS A 64 0.29 -38.47 -14.00
N VAL A 65 -1.04 -38.45 -14.12
CA VAL A 65 -1.94 -37.50 -13.46
C VAL A 65 -1.91 -37.79 -11.96
N ASP A 66 -0.83 -37.42 -11.30
CA ASP A 66 -0.82 -37.27 -9.86
C ASP A 66 -1.59 -35.97 -9.55
N GLU A 67 -2.56 -36.07 -8.66
CA GLU A 67 -3.48 -35.00 -8.25
C GLU A 67 -2.73 -33.67 -8.10
N ILE A 68 -2.91 -32.75 -9.05
CA ILE A 68 -2.30 -31.42 -8.97
C ILE A 68 -2.92 -30.74 -7.75
N PRO A 69 -2.14 -30.41 -6.70
CA PRO A 69 -2.68 -29.75 -5.55
C PRO A 69 -3.22 -28.39 -5.97
N ILE A 70 -4.48 -28.11 -5.62
CA ILE A 70 -5.10 -26.81 -5.86
C ILE A 70 -4.33 -25.78 -5.03
N LEU A 71 -3.58 -24.92 -5.71
CA LEU A 71 -2.85 -23.83 -5.08
C LEU A 71 -3.84 -22.75 -4.65
N SER A 72 -3.70 -22.26 -3.42
CA SER A 72 -4.41 -21.09 -2.89
C SER A 72 -3.57 -19.83 -3.07
N GLY A 73 -4.22 -18.66 -3.23
CA GLY A 73 -3.55 -17.36 -3.30
C GLY A 73 -2.56 -17.11 -2.16
N ILE A 74 -2.91 -17.48 -0.92
CA ILE A 74 -2.05 -17.31 0.26
C ILE A 74 -0.76 -18.11 0.12
N PHE A 75 -0.87 -19.38 -0.29
CA PHE A 75 0.30 -20.25 -0.47
C PHE A 75 1.24 -19.72 -1.57
N VAL A 76 0.65 -19.16 -2.63
CA VAL A 76 1.39 -18.59 -3.75
C VAL A 76 2.09 -17.28 -3.34
N GLU A 77 1.42 -16.44 -2.54
CA GLU A 77 1.99 -15.24 -1.93
C GLU A 77 3.21 -15.58 -1.06
N GLU A 78 3.11 -16.58 -0.18
CA GLU A 78 4.23 -17.02 0.68
C GLU A 78 5.45 -17.49 -0.11
N ILE A 79 5.23 -18.22 -1.21
CA ILE A 79 6.33 -18.66 -2.09
C ILE A 79 7.00 -17.46 -2.74
N TYR A 80 6.21 -16.52 -3.26
CA TYR A 80 6.73 -15.30 -3.85
C TYR A 80 7.54 -14.48 -2.83
N GLU A 81 7.00 -14.25 -1.63
CA GLU A 81 7.68 -13.51 -0.57
C GLU A 81 9.01 -14.18 -0.19
N THR A 82 9.02 -15.51 -0.09
CA THR A 82 10.25 -16.27 0.18
C THR A 82 11.29 -16.11 -0.92
N LEU A 83 10.88 -16.11 -2.20
CA LEU A 83 11.77 -15.91 -3.34
C LEU A 83 12.33 -14.48 -3.36
N MET A 84 11.48 -13.48 -3.10
CA MET A 84 11.85 -12.07 -3.08
C MET A 84 12.77 -11.74 -1.89
N ASP A 85 12.52 -12.30 -0.71
CA ASP A 85 13.39 -12.12 0.46
C ASP A 85 14.78 -12.74 0.22
N LYS A 86 14.85 -13.94 -0.36
CA LYS A 86 16.12 -14.55 -0.77
C LYS A 86 16.86 -13.72 -1.81
N PHE A 87 16.15 -13.09 -2.75
CA PHE A 87 16.74 -12.22 -3.76
C PHE A 87 17.29 -10.93 -3.15
N THR A 88 16.46 -10.23 -2.35
CA THR A 88 16.84 -8.94 -1.74
C THR A 88 17.95 -9.08 -0.69
N LYS A 89 18.12 -10.25 -0.06
CA LYS A 89 19.27 -10.54 0.81
C LYS A 89 20.60 -10.67 0.07
N LYS A 90 20.57 -11.04 -1.21
CA LYS A 90 21.78 -11.14 -2.05
C LYS A 90 22.25 -9.78 -2.60
N LEU A 91 21.46 -8.72 -2.44
CA LEU A 91 21.79 -7.41 -2.99
C LEU A 91 22.98 -6.76 -2.25
N PRO A 92 23.94 -6.20 -2.98
CA PRO A 92 25.08 -5.53 -2.38
C PRO A 92 24.65 -4.24 -1.68
N TYR A 93 25.34 -3.88 -0.60
CA TYR A 93 25.15 -2.60 0.10
C TYR A 93 26.13 -1.57 -0.45
N HIS A 94 25.62 -0.38 -0.78
CA HIS A 94 26.45 0.79 -1.04
C HIS A 94 26.65 1.58 0.25
N HIS A 95 27.89 1.98 0.50
CA HIS A 95 28.25 2.85 1.60
C HIS A 95 28.26 4.28 1.08
N TYR A 96 27.36 5.11 1.60
CA TYR A 96 27.42 6.55 1.36
C TYR A 96 28.32 7.21 2.39
N ASN A 97 28.99 8.30 1.99
CA ASN A 97 29.76 9.13 2.92
C ASN A 97 28.85 9.55 4.10
N GLY A 98 29.23 9.17 5.32
CA GLY A 98 28.42 9.38 6.52
C GLY A 98 27.92 8.11 7.23
N GLY A 99 28.32 6.92 6.79
CA GLY A 99 28.01 5.65 7.48
C GLY A 99 26.62 5.11 7.20
N ILE A 100 25.87 5.72 6.28
CA ILE A 100 24.56 5.23 5.85
C ILE A 100 24.79 4.13 4.81
N THR A 101 24.42 2.91 5.17
CA THR A 101 24.41 1.76 4.26
C THR A 101 23.05 1.61 3.63
N VAL A 102 22.96 1.76 2.31
CA VAL A 102 21.72 1.54 1.55
C VAL A 102 21.93 0.36 0.61
N LYS A 103 20.94 -0.52 0.48
CA LYS A 103 20.98 -1.59 -0.53
C LYS A 103 21.02 -0.95 -1.92
N ALA A 104 21.94 -1.39 -2.76
CA ALA A 104 22.00 -0.96 -4.15
C ALA A 104 20.69 -1.38 -4.85
N PRO A 105 20.11 -0.53 -5.70
CA PRO A 105 19.04 -0.98 -6.58
C PRO A 105 19.58 -2.10 -7.49
N PRO A 106 18.85 -3.21 -7.66
CA PRO A 106 19.28 -4.28 -8.55
C PRO A 106 19.38 -3.76 -9.98
N GLN A 107 20.47 -4.10 -10.67
CA GLN A 107 20.63 -3.78 -12.09
C GLN A 107 20.30 -5.00 -12.94
N ARG A 108 19.60 -4.78 -14.06
CA ARG A 108 19.17 -5.84 -15.00
C ARG A 108 20.34 -6.68 -15.50
N ASP A 109 21.49 -6.03 -15.71
CA ASP A 109 22.68 -6.65 -16.29
C ASP A 109 23.42 -7.59 -15.33
N TRP A 110 23.11 -7.54 -14.03
CA TRP A 110 23.75 -8.41 -13.02
C TRP A 110 23.26 -9.86 -13.08
N TYR A 111 22.16 -10.14 -13.78
CA TYR A 111 21.48 -11.43 -13.72
C TYR A 111 21.43 -12.13 -15.10
N SER A 112 22.05 -13.31 -15.18
CA SER A 112 22.01 -14.15 -16.38
C SER A 112 20.78 -15.06 -16.42
N GLU A 113 20.32 -15.53 -15.26
CA GLU A 113 19.16 -16.43 -15.17
C GLU A 113 17.84 -15.66 -15.37
N ARG A 114 16.92 -16.24 -16.15
CA ARG A 114 15.62 -15.61 -16.45
C ARG A 114 14.79 -15.36 -15.18
N THR A 115 14.83 -16.26 -14.20
CA THR A 115 14.08 -16.08 -12.94
C THR A 115 14.61 -14.91 -12.13
N ASP A 116 15.92 -14.72 -12.11
CA ASP A 116 16.56 -13.63 -11.38
C ASP A 116 16.32 -12.28 -12.06
N ARG A 117 16.23 -12.25 -13.40
CA ARG A 117 15.75 -11.07 -14.14
C ARG A 117 14.31 -10.72 -13.80
N LEU A 118 13.42 -11.70 -13.75
CA LEU A 118 12.02 -11.45 -13.36
C LEU A 118 11.91 -10.91 -11.93
N LEU A 119 12.69 -11.46 -10.99
CA LEU A 119 12.78 -10.95 -9.63
C LEU A 119 13.36 -9.53 -9.57
N CYS A 120 14.34 -9.22 -10.42
CA CYS A 120 14.88 -7.86 -10.56
C CYS A 120 13.79 -6.87 -11.02
N GLU A 121 13.01 -7.20 -12.05
CA GLU A 121 11.89 -6.36 -12.52
C GLU A 121 10.81 -6.18 -11.45
N LEU A 122 10.44 -7.25 -10.76
CA LEU A 122 9.48 -7.20 -9.66
C LEU A 122 9.98 -6.34 -8.50
N CYS A 123 11.28 -6.43 -8.18
CA CYS A 123 11.90 -5.59 -7.16
C CYS A 123 11.91 -4.11 -7.55
N LEU A 124 12.26 -3.79 -8.80
CA LEU A 124 12.22 -2.41 -9.30
C LEU A 124 10.78 -1.86 -9.30
N THR A 125 9.80 -2.68 -9.68
CA THR A 125 8.41 -2.24 -9.73
C THR A 125 7.80 -1.99 -8.36
N SER A 126 8.25 -2.68 -7.32
CA SER A 126 7.83 -2.41 -5.93
C SER A 126 8.19 -0.99 -5.45
N GLY A 127 9.23 -0.38 -6.02
CA GLY A 127 9.61 1.01 -5.73
C GLY A 127 8.66 2.05 -6.35
N TYR A 128 7.97 1.70 -7.44
CA TYR A 128 7.07 2.64 -8.13
C TYR A 128 5.85 3.01 -7.29
N ASP A 129 5.35 2.12 -6.43
CA ASP A 129 4.26 2.47 -5.50
C ASP A 129 4.66 3.58 -4.54
N ILE A 130 5.87 3.50 -4.01
CA ILE A 130 6.40 4.48 -3.06
C ILE A 130 6.59 5.82 -3.78
N GLU A 131 7.12 5.80 -5.01
CA GLU A 131 7.27 7.00 -5.82
C GLU A 131 5.92 7.63 -6.20
N LEU A 132 4.94 6.82 -6.59
CA LEU A 132 3.59 7.27 -6.92
C LEU A 132 2.90 7.85 -5.68
N MET A 133 2.96 7.16 -4.54
CA MET A 133 2.43 7.66 -3.27
C MET A 133 3.11 8.96 -2.84
N ALA A 134 4.44 9.09 -3.04
CA ALA A 134 5.16 10.32 -2.75
C ALA A 134 4.72 11.47 -3.68
N LYS A 135 4.52 11.21 -4.97
CA LYS A 135 4.00 12.20 -5.94
C LYS A 135 2.57 12.63 -5.59
N MET A 136 1.69 11.68 -5.30
CA MET A 136 0.31 11.96 -4.85
C MET A 136 0.29 12.76 -3.54
N GLY A 137 1.17 12.44 -2.59
CA GLY A 137 1.33 13.18 -1.34
C GLY A 137 1.80 14.62 -1.58
N LYS A 138 2.78 14.79 -2.49
CA LYS A 138 3.27 16.10 -2.91
C LYS A 138 2.17 16.93 -3.58
N GLU A 139 1.41 16.34 -4.50
CA GLU A 139 0.31 17.01 -5.19
C GLU A 139 -0.78 17.45 -4.22
N LYS A 140 -1.16 16.59 -3.25
CA LYS A 140 -2.11 16.97 -2.19
C LYS A 140 -1.62 18.15 -1.38
N LEU A 141 -0.34 18.13 -0.97
CA LEU A 141 0.27 19.24 -0.23
C LEU A 141 0.28 20.53 -1.06
N GLU A 142 0.62 20.45 -2.35
CA GLU A 142 0.58 21.61 -3.25
C GLU A 142 -0.84 22.14 -3.45
N ASN A 143 -1.85 21.26 -3.55
CA ASN A 143 -3.25 21.67 -3.63
C ASN A 143 -3.74 22.31 -2.33
N ASP A 144 -3.36 21.79 -1.17
CA ASP A 144 -3.69 22.37 0.13
C ASP A 144 -3.04 23.75 0.31
N LEU A 145 -1.81 23.92 -0.18
CA LEU A 145 -1.12 25.21 -0.20
C LEU A 145 -1.82 26.18 -1.17
N ARG A 146 -2.21 25.73 -2.36
CA ARG A 146 -2.91 26.55 -3.35
C ARG A 146 -4.28 27.00 -2.86
N SER A 147 -5.07 26.11 -2.28
CA SER A 147 -6.38 26.46 -1.72
C SER A 147 -6.25 27.47 -0.57
N ALA A 148 -5.25 27.30 0.31
CA ALA A 148 -4.93 28.28 1.34
C ALA A 148 -4.55 29.65 0.76
N THR A 149 -3.82 29.71 -0.36
CA THR A 149 -3.46 30.99 -1.01
C THR A 149 -4.62 31.64 -1.77
N VAL A 150 -5.53 30.87 -2.38
CA VAL A 150 -6.71 31.41 -3.08
C VAL A 150 -7.71 32.01 -2.10
N ASP A 151 -7.84 31.44 -0.90
CA ASP A 151 -8.61 32.02 0.21
C ASP A 151 -7.96 33.31 0.79
N THR A 152 -6.74 33.64 0.33
CA THR A 152 -5.94 34.78 0.79
C THR A 152 -5.60 35.73 -0.36
N GLU A 153 -6.45 35.83 -1.39
CA GLU A 153 -6.47 37.03 -2.23
C GLU A 153 -7.34 38.09 -1.53
N PRO A 154 -6.75 39.17 -0.97
CA PRO A 154 -7.55 40.31 -0.58
C PRO A 154 -8.05 40.98 -1.86
N SER A 155 -9.37 41.15 -1.95
CA SER A 155 -10.00 42.16 -2.79
C SER A 155 -9.25 43.48 -2.59
N HIS A 156 -8.47 43.86 -3.61
CA HIS A 156 -7.81 45.15 -3.69
C HIS A 156 -8.90 46.20 -3.94
N GLU A 157 -9.55 46.65 -2.86
CA GLU A 157 -10.32 47.89 -2.89
C GLU A 157 -9.31 49.04 -2.98
N GLU A 158 -9.22 49.65 -4.16
CA GLU A 158 -8.57 50.92 -4.37
C GLU A 158 -9.34 52.03 -3.64
N GLU A 159 -8.89 52.41 -2.45
CA GLU A 159 -9.19 53.72 -1.86
C GLU A 159 -7.91 54.56 -1.75
N SER A 160 -7.78 55.45 -2.75
CA SER A 160 -7.33 56.85 -2.67
C SER A 160 -6.46 57.31 -1.48
N GLY A 161 -5.24 57.76 -1.82
CA GLY A 161 -4.73 59.08 -1.45
C GLY A 161 -4.12 59.27 -0.06
N GLY A 162 -2.81 59.53 0.00
CA GLY A 162 -2.18 60.12 1.19
C GLY A 162 -0.66 60.05 1.20
N ALA A 163 0.00 61.20 1.00
CA ALA A 163 1.44 61.39 1.10
C ALA A 163 1.99 61.17 2.51
N GLY A 164 3.27 60.80 2.63
CA GLY A 164 4.05 60.98 3.85
C GLY A 164 4.94 59.80 4.22
N GLY A 165 6.26 60.02 4.24
CA GLY A 165 7.25 59.01 4.63
C GLY A 165 7.31 58.72 6.13
N GLY A 166 8.12 57.71 6.48
CA GLY A 166 8.61 57.49 7.84
C GLY A 166 8.27 56.12 8.44
N ALA A 167 9.25 55.22 8.38
CA ALA A 167 9.54 54.11 9.29
C ALA A 167 8.45 53.64 10.28
N THR A 168 7.93 52.43 10.09
CA THR A 168 7.49 51.53 11.19
C THR A 168 7.43 50.08 10.71
N SER A 169 8.38 49.23 11.15
CA SER A 169 8.30 47.76 11.06
C SER A 169 7.79 47.11 12.37
N PRO A 170 6.51 47.31 12.77
CA PRO A 170 5.80 46.40 13.66
C PRO A 170 4.54 45.78 13.02
N SER A 171 4.20 46.13 11.78
CA SER A 171 2.96 45.70 11.11
C SER A 171 3.00 44.24 10.65
N THR A 172 4.14 43.75 10.16
CA THR A 172 4.29 42.38 9.62
C THR A 172 4.29 41.31 10.71
N SER A 173 4.86 41.58 11.89
CA SER A 173 4.84 40.62 13.02
C SER A 173 3.43 40.40 13.56
N ASN A 174 2.63 41.47 13.64
CA ASN A 174 1.24 41.39 14.09
C ASN A 174 0.34 40.71 13.04
N ALA A 175 0.61 40.89 11.75
CA ALA A 175 -0.07 40.17 10.68
C ALA A 175 0.21 38.66 10.74
N LEU A 176 1.47 38.26 10.93
CA LEU A 176 1.90 36.86 11.09
C LEU A 176 1.28 36.19 12.33
N GLN A 177 1.18 36.92 13.44
CA GLN A 177 0.54 36.42 14.67
C GLN A 177 -0.94 36.10 14.44
N ARG A 178 -1.67 37.02 13.80
CA ARG A 178 -3.09 36.85 13.47
C ARG A 178 -3.33 35.71 12.49
N GLU A 179 -2.42 35.50 11.54
CA GLU A 179 -2.53 34.41 10.58
C GLU A 179 -2.30 33.04 11.23
N LYS A 180 -1.33 32.95 12.16
CA LYS A 180 -1.14 31.75 12.99
C LYS A 180 -2.36 31.45 13.86
N GLU A 181 -2.97 32.46 14.47
CA GLU A 181 -4.19 32.31 15.26
C GLU A 181 -5.35 31.80 14.40
N LYS A 182 -5.58 32.39 13.22
CA LYS A 182 -6.59 31.91 12.26
C LYS A 182 -6.36 30.47 11.80
N GLN A 183 -5.11 30.07 11.55
CA GLN A 183 -4.79 28.69 11.17
C GLN A 183 -5.07 27.71 12.31
N LEU A 184 -4.76 28.10 13.55
CA LEU A 184 -5.06 27.30 14.73
C LEU A 184 -6.58 27.15 14.93
N GLU A 185 -7.35 28.24 14.79
CA GLU A 185 -8.81 28.21 14.86
C GLU A 185 -9.42 27.28 13.79
N LYS A 186 -8.98 27.39 12.53
CA LYS A 186 -9.42 26.48 11.45
C LYS A 186 -9.12 25.01 11.78
N LYS A 187 -7.94 24.73 12.34
CA LYS A 187 -7.54 23.37 12.72
C LYS A 187 -8.40 22.85 13.88
N ILE A 188 -8.71 23.67 14.86
CA ILE A 188 -9.59 23.32 15.98
C ILE A 188 -10.98 22.99 15.48
N ALA A 189 -11.58 23.85 14.64
CA ALA A 189 -12.92 23.63 14.08
C ALA A 189 -13.00 22.31 13.28
N LEU A 190 -11.97 21.98 12.48
CA LEU A 190 -11.93 20.73 11.74
C LEU A 190 -11.81 19.49 12.65
N LEU A 191 -11.04 19.62 13.74
CA LEU A 191 -10.93 18.56 14.74
C LEU A 191 -12.23 18.37 15.52
N GLU A 192 -12.95 19.45 15.83
CA GLU A 192 -14.28 19.40 16.46
C GLU A 192 -15.30 18.72 15.54
N GLN A 193 -15.33 19.06 14.25
CA GLN A 193 -16.20 18.38 13.29
C GLN A 193 -15.91 16.88 13.22
N LYS A 194 -14.63 16.49 13.17
CA LYS A 194 -14.25 15.07 13.17
C LYS A 194 -14.63 14.35 14.47
N LEU A 195 -14.53 15.03 15.61
CA LEU A 195 -14.99 14.49 16.89
C LEU A 195 -16.50 14.26 16.87
N GLU A 196 -17.27 15.21 16.33
CA GLU A 196 -18.73 15.09 16.22
C GLU A 196 -19.14 13.93 15.30
N GLU A 197 -18.50 13.78 14.14
CA GLU A 197 -18.73 12.65 13.24
C GLU A 197 -18.44 11.30 13.92
N LYS A 198 -17.35 11.23 14.69
CA LYS A 198 -16.97 10.03 15.44
C LYS A 198 -17.94 9.73 16.58
N ASN A 199 -18.41 10.75 17.29
CA ASN A 199 -19.44 10.59 18.33
C ASN A 199 -20.75 10.08 17.73
N SER A 200 -21.20 10.63 16.60
CA SER A 200 -22.38 10.13 15.89
C SER A 200 -22.22 8.66 15.45
N GLN A 201 -21.04 8.27 14.98
CA GLN A 201 -20.74 6.85 14.67
C GLN A 201 -20.79 5.98 15.92
N LEU A 202 -20.23 6.44 17.04
CA LEU A 202 -20.28 5.71 18.30
C LEU A 202 -21.73 5.52 18.78
N GLU A 203 -22.55 6.56 18.73
CA GLU A 203 -23.97 6.47 19.08
C GLU A 203 -24.71 5.43 18.24
N LYS A 204 -24.52 5.45 16.90
CA LYS A 204 -25.10 4.43 16.01
C LYS A 204 -24.70 3.02 16.40
N LEU A 205 -23.40 2.78 16.62
CA LEU A 205 -22.89 1.47 17.03
C LEU A 205 -23.39 1.05 18.42
N THR A 206 -23.56 2.00 19.34
CA THR A 206 -24.12 1.70 20.66
C THR A 206 -25.60 1.32 20.59
N ASN A 207 -26.38 1.97 19.72
CA ASN A 207 -27.78 1.63 19.50
C ASN A 207 -27.94 0.29 18.79
N GLU A 208 -27.10 0.00 17.80
CA GLU A 208 -27.07 -1.32 17.16
C GLU A 208 -26.68 -2.43 18.14
N ASN A 209 -25.66 -2.21 18.98
CA ASN A 209 -25.30 -3.17 20.03
C ASN A 209 -26.44 -3.39 21.02
N LYS A 210 -27.13 -2.34 21.47
CA LYS A 210 -28.31 -2.48 22.34
C LYS A 210 -29.40 -3.30 21.66
N ARG A 211 -29.72 -3.00 20.39
CA ARG A 211 -30.71 -3.75 19.62
C ARG A 211 -30.33 -5.22 19.43
N LEU A 212 -29.05 -5.51 19.21
CA LEU A 212 -28.55 -6.89 19.12
C LEU A 212 -28.61 -7.61 20.46
N LEU A 213 -28.34 -6.92 21.57
CA LEU A 213 -28.49 -7.46 22.92
C LEU A 213 -29.95 -7.76 23.25
N GLU A 214 -30.87 -6.86 22.89
CA GLU A 214 -32.33 -7.07 23.01
C GLU A 214 -32.77 -8.29 22.18
N LEU A 215 -32.37 -8.35 20.91
CA LEU A 215 -32.68 -9.49 20.04
C LEU A 215 -32.11 -10.82 20.59
N ASN A 216 -30.88 -10.79 21.13
CA ASN A 216 -30.29 -11.96 21.78
C ASN A 216 -31.07 -12.36 23.04
N HIS A 217 -31.55 -11.39 23.82
CA HIS A 217 -32.38 -11.67 24.99
C HIS A 217 -33.71 -12.32 24.58
N ASP A 218 -34.41 -11.75 23.59
CA ASP A 218 -35.66 -12.28 23.04
C ASP A 218 -35.48 -13.71 22.50
N MET A 219 -34.38 -13.98 21.79
CA MET A 219 -34.07 -15.33 21.28
C MET A 219 -33.76 -16.33 22.39
N LEU A 220 -33.16 -15.89 23.50
CA LEU A 220 -32.89 -16.75 24.66
C LEU A 220 -34.16 -17.01 25.47
N GLU A 221 -35.11 -16.07 25.51
CA GLU A 221 -36.42 -16.26 26.13
C GLU A 221 -37.32 -17.17 25.29
N MET A 222 -37.29 -17.07 23.96
CA MET A 222 -38.05 -17.96 23.06
C MET A 222 -37.52 -19.41 23.00
N ASN A 223 -36.27 -19.65 23.38
CA ASN A 223 -35.64 -20.98 23.40
C ASN A 223 -35.65 -21.66 24.78
N ARG A 224 -36.42 -21.14 25.74
CA ARG A 224 -36.75 -21.79 27.01
C ARG A 224 -38.15 -22.38 27.00
#